data_AF-A0A9W6DUE2-F1
#
_entry.id   AF-A0A9W6DUE2-F1
#
_cell.length_a   1.000
_cell.length_b   1.000
_cell.length_c   1.000
_cell.angle_alpha   90.00
_cell.angle_beta   90.00
_cell.angle_gamma   90.00
#
_symmetry.space_group_name_H-M   'P 1'
#
loop_
_entity.id
_entity.type
_entity.pdbx_description
1 polymer ?
#
loop_
_entity_poly.entity_id
_entity_poly.type
_entity_poly.pdbx_seq_one_letter_code
_entity_poly.pdbx_strand_id
1 'polypeptide(L)'
;MHPSSVGQTTNFLSQRARSSLRNTSNALWDVLNDLWHPQLNPSGFVTLGVADNPLLQDQLLRRLKSNYNPLERHLCLGDSITGSDRLKCAVADFLTTHFQPSRPLKSSHIVATNGVASAIEHCSWAMCDPGEGML
;
A
#
# COMPACT_ATOMS: atom_id res chain seq x y z
N MET A 1 37.97 43.14 -8.14
CA MET A 1 37.90 41.89 -7.36
C MET A 1 36.43 41.48 -7.33
N HIS A 2 36.05 40.51 -8.16
CA HIS A 2 34.67 40.09 -8.38
C HIS A 2 34.14 39.36 -7.14
N PRO A 3 32.92 39.65 -6.64
CA PRO A 3 32.30 38.81 -5.63
C PRO A 3 31.84 37.50 -6.28
N SER A 4 32.22 36.41 -5.63
CA SER A 4 32.00 35.03 -6.02
C SER A 4 30.54 34.73 -6.39
N SER A 5 30.36 34.15 -7.57
CA SER A 5 29.10 33.58 -8.03
C SER A 5 28.59 32.53 -7.03
N VAL A 6 27.38 32.75 -6.52
CA VAL A 6 26.56 31.75 -5.84
C VAL A 6 26.53 30.49 -6.70
N GLY A 7 27.13 29.41 -6.22
CA GLY A 7 27.15 28.13 -6.90
C GLY A 7 25.72 27.65 -7.16
N GLN A 8 25.39 27.44 -8.44
CA GLN A 8 24.19 26.75 -8.86
C GLN A 8 24.14 25.39 -8.18
N THR A 9 23.13 25.14 -7.36
CA THR A 9 22.83 23.80 -6.84
C THR A 9 22.42 22.93 -8.03
N THR A 10 23.35 22.14 -8.55
CA THR A 10 23.09 21.09 -9.53
C THR A 10 22.18 20.04 -8.87
N ASN A 11 20.87 20.20 -9.03
CA ASN A 11 19.90 19.27 -8.47
C ASN A 11 20.04 17.91 -9.18
N PHE A 12 20.57 16.88 -8.53
CA PHE A 12 20.76 15.52 -9.08
C PHE A 12 19.48 14.67 -9.18
N LEU A 13 18.32 15.22 -8.83
CA LEU A 13 17.06 14.48 -8.79
C LEU A 13 16.40 14.35 -10.19
N SER A 14 15.57 13.32 -10.39
CA SER A 14 14.70 13.24 -11.56
C SER A 14 13.60 14.31 -11.50
N GLN A 15 12.98 14.65 -12.64
CA GLN A 15 11.86 15.59 -12.65
C GLN A 15 10.71 15.09 -11.75
N ARG A 16 10.40 13.79 -11.79
CA ARG A 16 9.40 13.14 -10.92
C ARG A 16 9.72 13.36 -9.44
N ALA A 17 10.95 13.07 -9.03
CA ALA A 17 11.37 13.23 -7.63
C ALA A 17 11.27 14.68 -7.15
N ARG A 18 11.65 15.65 -8.00
CA ARG A 18 11.49 17.08 -7.66
C ARG A 18 10.03 17.49 -7.48
N SER A 19 9.13 16.99 -8.34
CA SER A 19 7.70 17.31 -8.26
C SER A 19 7.08 16.78 -6.96
N SER A 20 7.47 15.60 -6.50
CA SER A 20 6.94 14.99 -5.27
C SER A 20 7.29 15.77 -4.00
N LEU A 21 8.34 16.59 -4.00
CA LEU A 21 8.77 17.35 -2.81
C LEU A 21 7.85 18.52 -2.45
N ARG A 22 6.98 18.97 -3.37
CA ARG A 22 6.26 20.23 -3.20
C ARG A 22 5.09 20.19 -2.22
N ASN A 23 4.61 19.01 -1.78
CA ASN A 23 3.38 18.86 -1.00
C ASN A 23 3.44 17.69 0.01
N THR A 24 4.45 17.63 0.87
CA THR A 24 4.64 16.47 1.76
C THR A 24 3.93 16.59 3.12
N SER A 25 3.48 17.78 3.53
CA SER A 25 2.82 17.98 4.83
C SER A 25 1.37 18.45 4.69
N ASN A 26 0.50 17.96 5.56
CA ASN A 26 -0.89 18.33 5.68
C ASN A 26 -1.33 18.20 7.16
N ALA A 27 -2.49 18.76 7.50
CA ALA A 27 -2.98 18.77 8.89
C ALA A 27 -3.20 17.35 9.49
N LEU A 28 -3.40 16.34 8.65
CA LEU A 28 -3.48 14.95 9.13
C LEU A 28 -2.15 14.50 9.72
N TRP A 29 -1.01 14.90 9.14
CA TRP A 29 0.30 14.58 9.69
C TRP A 29 0.53 15.23 11.05
N ASP A 30 0.07 16.47 11.26
CA ASP A 30 0.16 17.13 12.57
C ASP A 30 -0.62 16.35 13.64
N VAL A 31 -1.84 15.91 13.29
CA VAL A 31 -2.68 15.07 14.16
C VAL A 31 -2.02 13.71 14.45
N LEU A 32 -1.48 13.04 13.43
CA LEU A 32 -0.84 11.72 13.58
C LEU A 32 0.46 11.77 14.40
N ASN A 33 1.13 12.92 14.44
CA ASN A 33 2.34 13.12 15.25
C ASN A 33 2.06 13.40 16.73
N ASP A 34 0.83 13.73 17.10
CA ASP A 34 0.41 14.04 18.48
C ASP A 34 -0.86 13.28 18.86
N LEU A 35 -0.85 11.95 18.66
CA LEU A 35 -2.01 11.11 18.96
C LEU A 35 -2.25 10.99 20.46
N TRP A 36 -3.53 11.01 20.82
CA TRP A 36 -4.01 10.80 22.17
C TRP A 36 -3.64 9.41 22.70
N HIS A 37 -3.25 9.36 23.97
CA HIS A 37 -3.08 8.11 24.72
C HIS A 37 -3.52 8.32 26.17
N PRO A 38 -4.28 7.39 26.78
CA PRO A 38 -4.92 7.64 28.08
C PRO A 38 -3.96 7.98 29.21
N GLN A 39 -2.75 7.38 29.22
CA GLN A 39 -1.71 7.67 30.23
C GLN A 39 -0.55 8.53 29.70
N LEU A 40 -0.03 8.21 28.50
CA LEU A 40 1.20 8.81 27.97
C LEU A 40 0.99 10.17 27.29
N ASN A 41 -0.20 10.43 26.73
CA ASN A 41 -0.52 11.68 26.05
C ASN A 41 -2.02 12.01 26.13
N PRO A 42 -2.55 12.31 27.33
CA PRO A 42 -3.98 12.55 27.51
C PRO A 42 -4.47 13.85 26.84
N SER A 43 -3.55 14.74 26.43
CA SER A 43 -3.83 15.99 25.72
C SER A 43 -3.75 15.87 24.19
N GLY A 44 -3.32 14.74 23.65
CA GLY A 44 -3.18 14.54 22.20
C GLY A 44 -4.52 14.44 21.46
N PHE A 45 -4.45 14.32 20.14
CA PHE A 45 -5.61 14.25 19.26
C PHE A 45 -6.18 12.83 19.14
N VAL A 46 -7.51 12.73 19.19
CA VAL A 46 -8.23 11.53 18.75
C VAL A 46 -8.52 11.67 17.26
N THR A 47 -7.99 10.77 16.43
CA THR A 47 -8.19 10.80 14.98
C THR A 47 -9.39 9.97 14.53
N LEU A 48 -10.22 10.55 13.67
CA LEU A 48 -11.24 9.87 12.87
C LEU A 48 -10.90 9.94 11.36
N GLY A 49 -9.70 10.41 11.03
CA GLY A 49 -9.26 10.66 9.65
C GLY A 49 -8.55 9.48 8.99
N VAL A 50 -8.43 8.34 9.69
CA VAL A 50 -7.76 7.14 9.19
C VAL A 50 -8.79 6.03 9.01
N ALA A 51 -8.86 5.49 7.79
CA ALA A 51 -9.68 4.32 7.49
C ALA A 51 -8.98 3.03 7.92
N ASP A 52 -8.91 2.80 9.23
CA ASP A 52 -8.38 1.57 9.83
C ASP A 52 -9.50 0.75 10.50
N ASN A 53 -9.34 -0.57 10.53
CA ASN A 53 -10.31 -1.49 11.12
C ASN A 53 -9.67 -2.37 12.20
N PRO A 54 -9.60 -1.88 13.45
CA PRO A 54 -9.02 -2.64 14.56
C PRO A 54 -9.93 -3.78 15.07
N LEU A 55 -11.21 -3.81 14.68
CA LEU A 55 -12.21 -4.74 15.23
C LEU A 55 -11.88 -6.22 14.97
N LEU A 56 -11.11 -6.51 13.92
CA LEU A 56 -10.71 -7.87 13.56
C LEU A 56 -9.31 -8.26 14.03
N GLN A 57 -8.58 -7.36 14.67
CA GLN A 57 -7.17 -7.55 15.02
C GLN A 57 -6.95 -8.84 15.86
N ASP A 58 -7.75 -9.05 16.89
CA ASP A 58 -7.65 -10.23 17.76
C ASP A 58 -7.92 -11.54 17.03
N GLN A 59 -8.91 -11.55 16.13
CA GLN A 59 -9.27 -12.73 15.36
C GLN A 59 -8.16 -13.08 14.37
N LEU A 60 -7.64 -12.08 13.66
CA LEU A 60 -6.54 -12.26 12.71
C LEU A 60 -5.27 -12.73 13.42
N LEU A 61 -4.94 -12.15 14.58
CA LEU A 61 -3.78 -12.54 15.38
C LEU A 61 -3.88 -13.99 15.86
N ARG A 62 -5.05 -14.40 16.36
CA ARG A 62 -5.30 -15.80 16.76
C ARG A 62 -5.18 -16.76 15.58
N ARG A 63 -5.75 -16.41 14.42
CA ARG A 63 -5.68 -17.24 13.21
C ARG A 63 -4.24 -17.38 12.71
N LEU A 64 -3.47 -16.30 12.72
CA LEU A 64 -2.05 -16.30 12.36
C LEU A 64 -1.27 -17.21 13.31
N LYS A 65 -1.36 -16.98 14.62
CA LYS A 65 -0.62 -17.77 15.63
C LYS A 65 -0.94 -19.27 15.58
N SER A 66 -2.18 -19.64 15.27
CA SER A 66 -2.60 -21.05 15.21
C SER A 66 -2.21 -21.77 13.91
N ASN A 67 -1.85 -21.05 12.84
CA ASN A 67 -1.66 -21.65 11.50
C ASN A 67 -0.42 -21.13 10.77
N TYR A 68 0.50 -20.49 11.48
CA TYR A 68 1.73 -20.00 10.89
C TYR A 68 2.80 -21.10 10.89
N ASN A 69 3.04 -21.68 9.71
CA ASN A 69 4.14 -22.60 9.46
C ASN A 69 4.84 -22.20 8.16
N PRO A 70 5.85 -21.32 8.21
CA PRO A 70 6.59 -20.92 7.01
C PRO A 70 7.40 -22.10 6.48
N LEU A 71 7.37 -22.30 5.17
CA LEU A 71 8.18 -23.29 4.46
C LEU A 71 9.35 -22.57 3.79
N GLU A 72 10.49 -23.24 3.62
CA GLU A 72 11.68 -22.68 2.95
C GLU A 72 11.37 -22.08 1.57
N ARG A 73 10.49 -22.74 0.80
CA ARG A 73 10.02 -22.27 -0.51
C ARG A 73 9.37 -20.88 -0.49
N HIS A 74 8.84 -20.42 0.65
CA HIS A 74 8.26 -19.09 0.81
C HIS A 74 9.32 -17.99 1.01
N LEU A 75 10.59 -18.36 1.22
CA LEU A 75 11.72 -17.42 1.32
C LEU A 75 12.36 -17.12 -0.04
N CYS A 76 11.94 -17.82 -1.08
CA CYS A 76 12.31 -17.60 -2.46
C CYS A 76 11.11 -17.04 -3.25
N LEU A 77 11.32 -16.71 -4.52
CA LEU A 77 10.27 -16.21 -5.43
C LEU A 77 9.03 -17.13 -5.51
N GLY A 78 9.17 -18.40 -5.13
CA GLY A 78 8.08 -19.36 -5.08
C GLY A 78 7.62 -19.77 -6.48
N ASP A 79 6.30 -19.97 -6.64
CA ASP A 79 5.71 -20.55 -7.86
C ASP A 79 5.54 -19.55 -9.01
N SER A 80 5.50 -18.25 -8.71
CA SER A 80 5.15 -17.23 -9.69
C SER A 80 5.50 -15.83 -9.22
N ILE A 81 5.87 -14.97 -10.18
CA ILE A 81 6.09 -13.53 -9.98
C ILE A 81 4.81 -12.75 -9.66
N THR A 82 3.63 -13.33 -9.91
CA THR A 82 2.32 -12.71 -9.64
C THR A 82 1.70 -13.18 -8.32
N GLY A 83 2.47 -13.86 -7.48
CA GLY A 83 2.02 -14.49 -6.24
C GLY A 83 1.77 -16.00 -6.38
N SER A 84 1.93 -16.73 -5.27
CA SER A 84 1.78 -18.20 -5.25
C SER A 84 0.40 -18.67 -5.69
N ASP A 85 0.31 -19.84 -6.31
CA ASP A 85 -0.97 -20.39 -6.77
C ASP A 85 -1.93 -20.64 -5.62
N ARG A 86 -1.43 -21.12 -4.47
CA ARG A 86 -2.23 -21.27 -3.25
C ARG A 86 -2.91 -19.96 -2.84
N LEU A 87 -2.17 -18.84 -2.87
CA LEU A 87 -2.72 -17.53 -2.53
C LEU A 87 -3.79 -17.11 -3.54
N LYS A 88 -3.48 -17.19 -4.84
CA LYS A 88 -4.40 -16.78 -5.90
C LYS A 88 -5.70 -17.60 -5.91
N CYS A 89 -5.63 -18.90 -5.67
CA CYS A 89 -6.81 -19.76 -5.51
C CYS A 89 -7.65 -19.32 -4.30
N ALA A 90 -7.02 -19.16 -3.13
CA ALA A 90 -7.74 -18.74 -1.93
C ALA A 90 -8.41 -17.36 -2.09
N VAL A 91 -7.77 -16.42 -2.78
CA VAL A 91 -8.37 -15.12 -3.11
C VAL A 91 -9.55 -15.29 -4.07
N ALA A 92 -9.40 -16.06 -5.14
CA ALA A 92 -10.48 -16.33 -6.08
C ALA A 92 -11.70 -16.96 -5.38
N ASP A 93 -11.48 -17.92 -4.48
CA ASP A 93 -12.54 -18.58 -3.70
C ASP A 93 -13.21 -17.62 -2.73
N PHE A 94 -12.42 -16.79 -2.03
CA PHE A 94 -12.94 -15.76 -1.12
C PHE A 94 -13.83 -14.76 -1.84
N LEU A 95 -13.34 -14.20 -2.95
CA LEU A 95 -14.09 -13.25 -3.77
C LEU A 95 -15.34 -13.90 -4.38
N THR A 96 -15.25 -15.16 -4.81
CA THR A 96 -16.41 -15.90 -5.35
C THR A 96 -17.48 -16.08 -4.29
N THR A 97 -17.08 -16.45 -3.06
CA THR A 97 -17.99 -16.70 -1.94
C THR A 97 -18.71 -15.42 -1.49
N HIS A 98 -17.98 -14.30 -1.40
CA HIS A 98 -18.52 -13.07 -0.81
C HIS A 98 -19.13 -12.09 -1.82
N PHE A 99 -18.67 -12.11 -3.08
CA PHE A 99 -19.11 -11.16 -4.10
C PHE A 99 -19.94 -11.78 -5.23
N GLN A 100 -20.04 -13.12 -5.28
CA GLN A 100 -20.90 -13.85 -6.24
C GLN A 100 -20.75 -13.33 -7.70
N PRO A 101 -19.52 -13.31 -8.24
CA PRO A 101 -19.27 -12.76 -9.56
C PRO A 101 -20.02 -13.53 -10.64
N SER A 102 -20.49 -12.82 -11.68
CA SER A 102 -21.23 -13.42 -12.81
C SER A 102 -20.43 -14.43 -13.62
N ARG A 103 -19.09 -14.42 -13.48
CA ARG A 103 -18.17 -15.40 -14.05
C ARG A 103 -17.28 -15.98 -12.95
N PRO A 104 -17.03 -17.30 -12.96
CA PRO A 104 -16.11 -17.92 -12.00
C PRO A 104 -14.71 -17.29 -12.06
N LEU A 105 -14.18 -16.91 -10.90
CA LEU A 105 -12.80 -16.44 -10.78
C LEU A 105 -11.84 -17.63 -10.83
N LYS A 106 -10.75 -17.46 -11.57
CA LYS A 106 -9.66 -18.44 -11.68
C LYS A 106 -8.41 -17.83 -11.09
N SER A 107 -7.51 -18.65 -10.58
CA SER A 107 -6.19 -18.19 -10.10
C SER A 107 -5.42 -17.43 -11.18
N SER A 108 -5.59 -17.76 -12.46
CA SER A 108 -5.00 -17.05 -13.60
C SER A 108 -5.54 -15.64 -13.82
N HIS A 109 -6.66 -15.26 -13.19
CA HIS A 109 -7.21 -13.90 -13.24
C HIS A 109 -6.69 -13.01 -12.11
N ILE A 110 -5.91 -13.55 -11.17
CA ILE A 110 -5.48 -12.86 -9.95
C ILE A 110 -3.98 -12.55 -10.03
N VAL A 111 -3.63 -11.29 -9.79
CA VAL A 111 -2.25 -10.83 -9.59
C VAL A 111 -2.14 -10.24 -8.20
N ALA A 112 -1.25 -10.78 -7.37
CA ALA A 112 -0.97 -10.21 -6.05
C ALA A 112 -0.01 -9.02 -6.17
N THR A 113 -0.32 -7.93 -5.46
CA THR A 113 0.50 -6.73 -5.37
C THR A 113 0.84 -6.43 -3.91
N ASN A 114 1.82 -5.55 -3.69
CA ASN A 114 2.18 -4.98 -2.38
C ASN A 114 1.15 -3.94 -1.89
N GLY A 115 -0.13 -4.34 -1.87
CA GLY A 115 -1.25 -3.50 -1.46
C GLY A 115 -1.98 -2.84 -2.63
N VAL A 116 -3.07 -2.15 -2.29
CA VAL A 116 -4.00 -1.58 -3.27
C VAL A 116 -3.43 -0.38 -4.03
N ALA A 117 -2.57 0.43 -3.41
CA ALA A 117 -1.96 1.58 -4.07
C ALA A 117 -1.13 1.15 -5.30
N SER A 118 -0.32 0.10 -5.16
CA SER A 118 0.44 -0.46 -6.28
C SER A 118 -0.43 -1.20 -7.30
N ALA A 119 -1.55 -1.80 -6.86
CA ALA A 119 -2.53 -2.36 -7.81
C ALA A 119 -3.13 -1.24 -8.69
N ILE A 120 -3.51 -0.12 -8.10
CA ILE A 120 -4.01 1.05 -8.82
C ILE A 120 -2.94 1.60 -9.76
N GLU A 121 -1.70 1.76 -9.31
CA GLU A 121 -0.59 2.22 -10.16
C GLU A 121 -0.38 1.28 -11.37
N HIS A 122 -0.33 -0.03 -11.16
CA HIS A 122 -0.21 -1.00 -12.25
C HIS A 122 -1.39 -0.90 -13.24
N CYS A 123 -2.61 -0.75 -12.72
CA CYS A 123 -3.81 -0.53 -13.53
C CYS A 123 -3.70 0.74 -14.37
N SER A 124 -3.25 1.86 -13.80
CA SER A 124 -3.05 3.10 -14.54
C SER A 124 -2.01 2.96 -15.64
N TRP A 125 -0.87 2.29 -15.36
CA TRP A 125 0.16 2.03 -16.37
C TRP A 125 -0.32 1.11 -17.50
N ALA A 126 -1.18 0.15 -17.19
CA ALA A 126 -1.67 -0.82 -18.16
C ALA A 126 -2.81 -0.29 -19.05
N MET A 127 -3.58 0.69 -18.55
CA MET A 127 -4.80 1.15 -19.20
C MET A 127 -4.73 2.58 -19.77
N CYS A 128 -3.70 3.36 -19.41
CA CYS A 128 -3.61 4.76 -19.80
C CYS A 128 -2.19 5.15 -20.23
N ASP A 129 -2.12 6.03 -21.23
CA ASP A 129 -0.92 6.73 -21.62
C ASP A 129 -0.78 8.09 -20.89
N PRO A 130 0.42 8.70 -20.84
CA PRO A 130 0.61 10.02 -20.28
C PRO A 130 -0.29 11.08 -20.94
N GLY A 131 -1.18 11.69 -20.15
CA GLY A 131 -2.14 12.69 -20.61
C GLY A 131 -3.58 12.17 -20.71
N GLU A 132 -3.79 10.86 -20.61
CA GLU A 132 -5.11 10.25 -20.49
C GLU A 132 -5.61 10.23 -19.03
N GLY A 133 -6.89 9.95 -18.83
CA GLY A 133 -7.53 9.97 -17.52
C GLY A 133 -8.42 8.74 -17.26
N MET A 134 -8.52 8.38 -15.98
CA MET A 134 -9.45 7.37 -15.46
C MET A 134 -10.51 8.08 -14.62
N LEU A 135 -11.78 7.72 -14.80
CA LEU A 135 -12.93 8.25 -14.03
C LEU A 135 -13.20 7.44 -12.76
#